data_AF-A0A2V1P221-F1
#
_entry.id   AF-A0A2V1P221-F1
#
_cell.length_a   1.000
_cell.length_b   1.000
_cell.length_c   1.000
_cell.angle_alpha   90.00
_cell.angle_beta   90.00
_cell.angle_gamma   90.00
#
_symmetry.space_group_name_H-M   'P 1'
#
loop_
_entity.id
_entity.type
_entity.pdbx_description
1 polymer ?
#
loop_
_entity_poly.entity_id
_entity_poly.type
_entity_poly.pdbx_seq_one_letter_code
_entity_poly.pdbx_strand_id
1 'polypeptide(L)'
;MLNNIEEILSEEEKISLLRIQKAVNWSFSNLVKISGLDPKLDFQNLDLRELDLRGEDLRGFNFRGSDLRGSVRDDSTLIDKTTILADTQIDWIESDNPDITELMSKIQSASSKTQKQELVAELCDNYNSPDHIRQFLRGQIERTASVENFVVLVDRFEPKHTNDKIAILRSLRKLALQSAKKRRAKGKSQFSVIGFSSFIKQLESSRNNAVLTVLENYVGQSYKAGRVSLDPKVFEISDDLTRFLEAVETSDKSSIQQLL
;
A
#
# COMPACT_ATOMS: atom_id res chain seq x y z
N MET A 1 -20.24 -20.00 8.56
CA MET A 1 -18.98 -20.71 8.24
C MET A 1 -18.34 -19.97 7.08
N LEU A 2 -17.39 -19.08 7.36
CA LEU A 2 -16.57 -18.48 6.31
C LEU A 2 -15.48 -19.50 6.01
N ASN A 3 -15.61 -20.21 4.87
CA ASN A 3 -14.56 -21.08 4.39
C ASN A 3 -13.29 -20.25 4.22
N ASN A 4 -12.19 -20.75 4.78
CA ASN A 4 -10.89 -20.13 4.63
C ASN A 4 -10.58 -20.10 3.12
N ILE A 5 -10.43 -18.93 2.52
CA ILE A 5 -10.14 -18.79 1.07
C ILE A 5 -8.88 -19.59 0.71
N GLU A 6 -7.97 -19.79 1.66
CA GLU A 6 -6.77 -20.62 1.54
C GLU A 6 -7.04 -22.12 1.28
N GLU A 7 -8.23 -22.64 1.63
CA GLU A 7 -8.65 -24.02 1.36
C GLU A 7 -9.30 -24.18 -0.03
N ILE A 8 -9.74 -23.09 -0.65
CA ILE A 8 -10.45 -23.10 -1.95
C ILE A 8 -9.48 -22.95 -3.12
N LEU A 9 -8.36 -22.25 -2.91
CA LEU A 9 -7.39 -21.97 -3.97
C LEU A 9 -6.42 -23.15 -4.17
N SER A 10 -6.20 -23.51 -5.43
CA SER A 10 -5.11 -24.39 -5.84
C SER A 10 -3.74 -23.78 -5.52
N GLU A 11 -2.70 -24.62 -5.44
CA GLU A 11 -1.33 -24.14 -5.22
C GLU A 11 -0.86 -23.20 -6.35
N GLU A 12 -1.33 -23.42 -7.57
CA GLU A 12 -1.02 -22.56 -8.70
C GLU A 12 -1.67 -21.16 -8.57
N GLU A 13 -2.93 -21.09 -8.12
CA GLU A 13 -3.61 -19.82 -7.84
C GLU A 13 -2.93 -19.07 -6.69
N LYS A 14 -2.53 -19.77 -5.62
CA LYS A 14 -1.77 -19.18 -4.51
C LYS A 14 -0.44 -18.59 -5.00
N ILE A 15 0.31 -19.33 -5.83
CA ILE A 15 1.56 -18.85 -6.41
C ILE A 15 1.32 -17.61 -7.29
N SER A 16 0.24 -17.60 -8.07
CA SER A 16 -0.12 -16.48 -8.93
C SER A 16 -0.47 -15.23 -8.12
N LEU A 17 -1.22 -15.37 -7.04
CA LEU A 17 -1.48 -14.27 -6.09
C LEU A 17 -0.19 -13.74 -5.46
N LEU A 18 0.76 -14.62 -5.10
CA LEU A 18 2.07 -14.20 -4.59
C LEU A 18 2.89 -13.43 -5.64
N ARG A 19 2.80 -13.77 -6.93
CA ARG A 19 3.45 -13.02 -8.01
C ARG A 19 2.85 -11.62 -8.15
N ILE A 20 1.51 -11.52 -8.14
CA ILE A 20 0.79 -10.24 -8.19
C ILE A 20 1.15 -9.36 -6.98
N GLN A 21 1.15 -9.93 -5.77
CA GLN A 21 1.50 -9.18 -4.56
C GLN A 21 2.92 -8.59 -4.61
N LYS A 22 3.85 -9.30 -5.25
CA LYS A 22 5.25 -8.89 -5.40
C LYS A 22 5.50 -8.01 -6.63
N ALA A 23 4.48 -7.78 -7.46
CA ALA A 23 4.62 -6.97 -8.67
C ALA A 23 5.08 -5.55 -8.34
N VAL A 24 6.03 -5.06 -9.13
CA VAL A 24 6.50 -3.67 -9.08
C VAL A 24 5.76 -2.84 -10.12
N ASN A 25 5.50 -3.42 -11.30
CA ASN A 25 4.67 -2.86 -12.35
C ASN A 25 3.25 -3.42 -12.25
N TRP A 26 2.28 -2.52 -12.18
CA TRP A 26 0.87 -2.84 -11.99
C TRP A 26 0.00 -2.55 -13.22
N SER A 27 0.61 -2.32 -14.39
CA SER A 27 -0.12 -2.28 -15.66
C SER A 27 -0.92 -3.56 -15.84
N PHE A 28 -2.18 -3.45 -16.28
CA PHE A 28 -3.08 -4.57 -16.56
C PHE A 28 -2.38 -5.67 -17.35
N SER A 29 -1.74 -5.36 -18.48
CA SER A 29 -1.07 -6.37 -19.33
C SER A 29 0.09 -7.09 -18.62
N ASN A 30 0.80 -6.40 -17.71
CA ASN A 30 1.80 -7.06 -16.87
C ASN A 30 1.16 -7.97 -15.81
N LEU A 31 0.08 -7.51 -15.16
CA LEU A 31 -0.64 -8.30 -14.16
C LEU A 31 -1.19 -9.59 -14.76
N VAL A 32 -1.82 -9.52 -15.94
CA VAL A 32 -2.29 -10.67 -16.72
C VAL A 32 -1.16 -11.67 -16.99
N LYS A 33 0.00 -11.16 -17.42
CA LYS A 33 1.17 -11.99 -17.72
C LYS A 33 1.73 -12.70 -16.48
N ILE A 34 1.88 -11.99 -15.35
CA ILE A 34 2.48 -12.58 -14.13
C ILE A 34 1.48 -13.48 -13.38
N SER A 35 0.18 -13.28 -13.59
CA SER A 35 -0.87 -14.15 -13.05
C SER A 35 -1.04 -15.44 -13.86
N GLY A 36 -0.40 -15.54 -15.03
CA GLY A 36 -0.48 -16.73 -15.89
C GLY A 36 -1.78 -16.83 -16.69
N LEU A 37 -2.55 -15.75 -16.76
CA LEU A 37 -3.78 -15.71 -17.57
C LEU A 37 -3.42 -15.61 -19.06
N ASP A 38 -4.19 -16.29 -19.90
CA ASP A 38 -4.09 -16.20 -21.35
C ASP A 38 -4.99 -15.06 -21.87
N PRO A 39 -4.42 -13.96 -22.42
CA PRO A 39 -5.17 -12.86 -23.01
C PRO A 39 -6.21 -13.29 -24.05
N LYS A 40 -6.01 -14.43 -24.72
CA LYS A 40 -6.90 -14.92 -25.79
C LYS A 40 -8.09 -15.72 -25.29
N LEU A 41 -8.01 -16.29 -24.09
CA LEU A 41 -9.00 -17.23 -23.57
C LEU A 41 -9.71 -16.68 -22.34
N ASP A 42 -8.96 -16.10 -21.41
CA ASP A 42 -9.46 -15.85 -20.05
C ASP A 42 -10.26 -14.55 -19.92
N PHE A 43 -10.33 -13.73 -20.98
CA PHE A 43 -10.99 -12.41 -20.96
C PHE A 43 -12.32 -12.37 -21.72
N GLN A 44 -12.87 -13.52 -22.11
CA GLN A 44 -14.13 -13.63 -22.85
C GLN A 44 -15.34 -13.71 -21.90
N ASN A 45 -16.44 -13.05 -22.25
CA ASN A 45 -17.71 -13.04 -21.52
C ASN A 45 -17.59 -12.62 -20.05
N LEU A 46 -16.65 -11.72 -19.75
CA LEU A 46 -16.41 -11.21 -18.39
C LEU A 46 -17.06 -9.85 -18.17
N ASP A 47 -17.43 -9.57 -16.92
CA ASP A 47 -17.71 -8.21 -16.47
C ASP A 47 -16.38 -7.51 -16.15
N LEU A 48 -16.00 -6.56 -17.00
CA LEU A 48 -14.75 -5.80 -16.98
C LEU A 48 -15.04 -4.28 -17.00
N ARG A 49 -16.19 -3.88 -16.45
CA ARG A 49 -16.61 -2.47 -16.40
C ARG A 49 -15.67 -1.64 -15.53
N GLU A 50 -15.60 -0.35 -15.83
CA GLU A 50 -14.86 0.66 -15.06
C GLU A 50 -13.36 0.37 -14.88
N LEU A 51 -12.77 -0.42 -15.80
CA LEU A 51 -11.33 -0.66 -15.78
C LEU A 51 -10.57 0.55 -16.32
N ASP A 52 -9.49 0.89 -15.64
CA ASP A 52 -8.50 1.82 -16.18
C ASP A 52 -7.54 1.07 -17.10
N LEU A 53 -7.67 1.28 -18.42
CA LEU A 53 -6.86 0.65 -19.47
C LEU A 53 -5.99 1.69 -20.20
N ARG A 54 -5.80 2.88 -19.63
CA ARG A 54 -4.88 3.89 -20.17
C ARG A 54 -3.45 3.37 -20.24
N GLY A 55 -2.75 3.66 -21.33
CA GLY A 55 -1.36 3.18 -21.54
C GLY A 55 -1.19 1.67 -21.72
N GLU A 56 -2.25 0.87 -21.59
CA GLU A 56 -2.16 -0.58 -21.68
C GLU A 56 -1.96 -1.08 -23.11
N ASP A 57 -1.16 -2.14 -23.25
CA ASP A 57 -1.03 -2.87 -24.50
C ASP A 57 -2.07 -3.99 -24.56
N LEU A 58 -3.19 -3.72 -25.23
CA LEU A 58 -4.31 -4.65 -25.38
C LEU A 58 -4.22 -5.49 -26.67
N ARG A 59 -3.09 -5.44 -27.39
CA ARG A 59 -2.90 -6.26 -28.60
C ARG A 59 -2.86 -7.74 -28.23
N GLY A 60 -3.59 -8.55 -29.00
CA GLY A 60 -3.72 -9.99 -28.80
C GLY A 60 -4.72 -10.42 -27.72
N PHE A 61 -5.37 -9.48 -27.02
CA PHE A 61 -6.45 -9.80 -26.09
C PHE A 61 -7.75 -10.17 -26.82
N ASN A 62 -8.52 -11.06 -26.22
CA ASN A 62 -9.85 -11.42 -26.68
C ASN A 62 -10.90 -11.13 -25.61
N PHE A 63 -11.59 -10.01 -25.79
CA PHE A 63 -12.68 -9.54 -24.93
C PHE A 63 -14.07 -9.94 -25.47
N ARG A 64 -14.15 -10.97 -26.33
CA ARG A 64 -15.40 -11.36 -26.97
C ARG A 64 -16.51 -11.57 -25.94
N GLY A 65 -17.65 -10.90 -26.14
CA GLY A 65 -18.82 -11.00 -25.26
C GLY A 65 -18.67 -10.34 -23.88
N SER A 66 -17.52 -9.73 -23.58
CA SER A 66 -17.27 -9.07 -22.29
C SER A 66 -17.93 -7.69 -22.22
N ASP A 67 -18.06 -7.16 -21.01
CA ASP A 67 -18.59 -5.82 -20.74
C ASP A 67 -17.48 -4.89 -20.27
N LEU A 68 -17.09 -3.93 -21.11
CA LEU A 68 -16.06 -2.90 -20.86
C LEU A 68 -16.69 -1.50 -20.73
N ARG A 69 -17.98 -1.39 -20.45
CA ARG A 69 -18.62 -0.07 -20.28
C ARG A 69 -18.00 0.70 -19.12
N GLY A 70 -17.77 2.00 -19.32
CA GLY A 70 -17.16 2.87 -18.31
C GLY A 70 -15.66 2.67 -18.13
N SER A 71 -15.04 1.76 -18.88
CA SER A 71 -13.59 1.61 -18.87
C SER A 71 -12.93 2.83 -19.52
N VAL A 72 -11.78 3.25 -18.97
CA VAL A 72 -11.05 4.45 -19.39
C VAL A 72 -9.92 4.05 -20.32
N ARG A 73 -9.73 4.82 -21.40
CA ARG A 73 -8.57 4.72 -22.29
C ARG A 73 -8.07 6.12 -22.67
N ASP A 74 -6.86 6.17 -23.19
CA ASP A 74 -6.27 7.39 -23.77
C ASP A 74 -5.55 7.06 -25.08
N ASP A 75 -4.91 8.07 -25.68
CA ASP A 75 -4.14 7.93 -26.92
C ASP A 75 -2.94 6.98 -26.79
N SER A 76 -2.53 6.63 -25.58
CA SER A 76 -1.42 5.72 -25.32
C SER A 76 -1.85 4.25 -25.19
N THR A 77 -3.16 3.98 -25.04
CA THR A 77 -3.70 2.61 -25.07
C THR A 77 -3.55 1.97 -26.45
N LEU A 78 -2.82 0.85 -26.53
CA LEU A 78 -2.55 0.18 -27.80
C LEU A 78 -3.65 -0.85 -28.12
N ILE A 79 -4.46 -0.55 -29.14
CA ILE A 79 -5.48 -1.45 -29.70
C ILE A 79 -5.22 -1.59 -31.19
N ASP A 80 -5.20 -2.81 -31.69
CA ASP A 80 -5.13 -3.07 -33.13
C ASP A 80 -6.06 -4.21 -33.55
N LYS A 81 -5.95 -4.66 -34.80
CA LYS A 81 -6.76 -5.76 -35.36
C LYS A 81 -6.63 -7.09 -34.62
N THR A 82 -5.64 -7.26 -33.75
CA THR A 82 -5.43 -8.45 -32.92
C THR A 82 -6.19 -8.39 -31.60
N THR A 83 -6.71 -7.22 -31.22
CA THR A 83 -7.62 -7.06 -30.08
C THR A 83 -9.04 -7.43 -30.51
N ILE A 84 -9.57 -8.54 -30.01
CA ILE A 84 -10.91 -9.03 -30.38
C ILE A 84 -11.94 -8.38 -29.47
N LEU A 85 -12.78 -7.51 -30.05
CA LEU A 85 -13.88 -6.81 -29.41
C LEU A 85 -15.26 -7.24 -29.94
N ALA A 86 -15.32 -8.43 -30.55
CA ALA A 86 -16.55 -8.95 -31.14
C ALA A 86 -17.60 -9.23 -30.05
N ASP A 87 -18.81 -8.71 -30.22
CA ASP A 87 -19.91 -8.83 -29.25
C ASP A 87 -19.60 -8.22 -27.86
N THR A 88 -18.54 -7.43 -27.74
CA THR A 88 -18.14 -6.75 -26.51
C THR A 88 -19.02 -5.51 -26.29
N GLN A 89 -19.56 -5.31 -25.08
CA GLN A 89 -20.24 -4.08 -24.72
C GLN A 89 -19.19 -3.03 -24.37
N ILE A 90 -19.15 -1.91 -25.08
CA ILE A 90 -18.11 -0.90 -24.94
C ILE A 90 -18.76 0.48 -24.91
N ASP A 91 -18.36 1.27 -23.91
CA ASP A 91 -18.62 2.70 -23.81
C ASP A 91 -17.38 3.32 -23.16
N TRP A 92 -16.38 3.64 -23.98
CA TRP A 92 -15.08 4.13 -23.51
C TRP A 92 -15.22 5.52 -22.92
N ILE A 93 -14.57 5.74 -21.78
CA ILE A 93 -14.29 7.08 -21.28
C ILE A 93 -12.91 7.48 -21.82
N GLU A 94 -12.87 8.53 -22.64
CA GLU A 94 -11.61 9.15 -23.07
C GLU A 94 -11.20 10.20 -22.03
N SER A 95 -9.97 10.12 -21.53
CA SER A 95 -9.46 10.99 -20.47
C SER A 95 -8.01 11.34 -20.72
N ASP A 96 -7.70 12.64 -20.67
CA ASP A 96 -6.33 13.17 -20.79
C ASP A 96 -5.52 13.05 -19.49
N ASN A 97 -6.12 12.53 -18.42
CA ASN A 97 -5.41 12.32 -17.16
C ASN A 97 -4.30 11.28 -17.35
N PRO A 98 -3.13 11.46 -16.71
CA PRO A 98 -1.96 10.61 -16.93
C PRO A 98 -2.23 9.12 -16.71
N ASP A 99 -1.40 8.26 -17.29
CA ASP A 99 -1.47 6.82 -17.03
C ASP A 99 -1.29 6.54 -15.53
N ILE A 100 -2.24 5.82 -14.93
CA ILE A 100 -2.20 5.44 -13.51
C ILE A 100 -0.92 4.66 -13.18
N THR A 101 -0.44 3.82 -14.10
CA THR A 101 0.79 3.05 -13.96
C THR A 101 2.00 3.96 -13.97
N GLU A 102 2.02 4.97 -14.83
CA GLU A 102 3.07 5.98 -14.85
C GLU A 102 3.11 6.76 -13.54
N LEU A 103 1.96 7.20 -13.02
CA LEU A 103 1.88 7.84 -11.70
C LEU A 103 2.38 6.93 -10.59
N MET A 104 1.95 5.66 -10.56
CA MET A 104 2.44 4.68 -9.58
C MET A 104 3.96 4.49 -9.66
N SER A 105 4.53 4.47 -10.88
CA SER A 105 5.97 4.39 -11.09
C SER A 105 6.69 5.65 -10.58
N LYS A 106 6.16 6.85 -10.89
CA LYS A 106 6.66 8.12 -10.38
C LYS A 106 6.63 8.17 -8.85
N ILE A 107 5.57 7.66 -8.21
CA ILE A 107 5.49 7.55 -6.73
C ILE A 107 6.59 6.64 -6.18
N GLN A 108 6.87 5.52 -6.84
CA GLN A 108 7.94 4.60 -6.42
C GLN A 108 9.31 5.28 -6.52
N SER A 109 9.57 6.01 -7.61
CA SER A 109 10.87 6.65 -7.88
C SER A 109 11.04 8.05 -7.26
N ALA A 110 9.99 8.65 -6.69
CA ALA A 110 10.03 10.00 -6.16
C ALA A 110 11.11 10.14 -5.08
N SER A 111 12.00 11.12 -5.29
CA SER A 111 13.20 11.34 -4.48
C SER A 111 12.98 12.30 -3.31
N SER A 112 11.92 13.11 -3.36
CA SER A 112 11.57 14.08 -2.31
C SER A 112 10.18 13.84 -1.74
N LYS A 113 9.97 14.25 -0.48
CA LYS A 113 8.67 14.21 0.19
C LYS A 113 7.60 14.97 -0.57
N THR A 114 7.89 16.21 -0.96
CA THR A 114 6.93 17.09 -1.64
C THR A 114 6.43 16.47 -2.93
N GLN A 115 7.36 15.98 -3.76
CA GLN A 115 7.01 15.30 -5.01
C GLN A 115 6.15 14.05 -4.75
N LYS A 116 6.53 13.22 -3.76
CA LYS A 116 5.73 12.03 -3.42
C LYS A 116 4.34 12.40 -2.91
N GLN A 117 4.22 13.47 -2.14
CA GLN A 117 2.95 13.96 -1.60
C GLN A 117 2.03 14.47 -2.71
N GLU A 118 2.55 15.21 -3.69
CA GLU A 118 1.81 15.69 -4.85
C GLU A 118 1.33 14.50 -5.71
N LEU A 119 2.22 13.56 -6.03
CA LEU A 119 1.87 12.39 -6.83
C LEU A 119 0.86 11.46 -6.14
N VAL A 120 0.98 11.24 -4.83
CA VAL A 120 0.01 10.44 -4.07
C VAL A 120 -1.34 11.17 -3.99
N ALA A 121 -1.34 12.50 -3.89
CA ALA A 121 -2.57 13.27 -3.94
C ALA A 121 -3.26 13.13 -5.30
N GLU A 122 -2.51 13.32 -6.38
CA GLU A 122 -2.99 13.14 -7.76
C GLU A 122 -3.56 11.73 -7.99
N LEU A 123 -2.85 10.69 -7.55
CA LEU A 123 -3.30 9.30 -7.65
C LEU A 123 -4.63 9.07 -6.92
N CYS A 124 -4.77 9.57 -5.69
CA CYS A 124 -5.97 9.35 -4.88
C CYS A 124 -7.17 10.19 -5.35
N ASP A 125 -6.93 11.38 -5.88
CA ASP A 125 -8.00 12.33 -6.21
C ASP A 125 -8.57 12.07 -7.61
N ASN A 126 -7.74 11.60 -8.56
CA ASN A 126 -8.12 11.47 -9.96
C ASN A 126 -8.50 10.05 -10.39
N TYR A 127 -8.22 9.02 -9.58
CA TYR A 127 -8.41 7.62 -9.97
C TYR A 127 -9.31 6.92 -8.96
N ASN A 128 -10.51 6.51 -9.40
CA ASN A 128 -11.55 5.96 -8.54
C ASN A 128 -11.56 4.42 -8.50
N SER A 129 -10.38 3.78 -8.45
CA SER A 129 -10.26 2.33 -8.25
C SER A 129 -9.83 2.02 -6.80
N PRO A 130 -10.79 1.92 -5.85
CA PRO A 130 -10.49 1.85 -4.43
C PRO A 130 -9.67 0.63 -4.01
N ASP A 131 -9.69 -0.48 -4.76
CA ASP A 131 -8.99 -1.71 -4.38
C ASP A 131 -7.56 -1.77 -4.91
N HIS A 132 -7.34 -1.49 -6.20
CA HIS A 132 -5.99 -1.50 -6.78
C HIS A 132 -5.11 -0.37 -6.19
N ILE A 133 -5.61 0.87 -6.11
CA ILE A 133 -4.86 1.98 -5.52
C ILE A 133 -4.55 1.69 -4.04
N ARG A 134 -5.51 1.11 -3.30
CA ARG A 134 -5.29 0.67 -1.93
C ARG A 134 -4.23 -0.42 -1.85
N GLN A 135 -4.27 -1.43 -2.72
CA GLN A 135 -3.27 -2.48 -2.74
C GLN A 135 -1.86 -1.93 -3.04
N PHE A 136 -1.76 -1.01 -4.00
CA PHE A 136 -0.51 -0.32 -4.32
C PHE A 136 0.01 0.47 -3.10
N LEU A 137 -0.82 1.36 -2.52
CA LEU A 137 -0.44 2.18 -1.37
C LEU A 137 -0.07 1.32 -0.16
N ARG A 138 -0.84 0.26 0.13
CA ARG A 138 -0.52 -0.74 1.16
C ARG A 138 0.86 -1.35 0.92
N GLY A 139 1.15 -1.75 -0.32
CA GLY A 139 2.46 -2.27 -0.70
C GLY A 139 3.59 -1.25 -0.56
N GLN A 140 3.35 0.04 -0.82
CA GLN A 140 4.34 1.10 -0.58
C GLN A 140 4.57 1.33 0.93
N ILE A 141 3.50 1.31 1.73
CA ILE A 141 3.54 1.42 3.20
C ILE A 141 4.36 0.26 3.79
N GLU A 142 4.12 -0.97 3.36
CA GLU A 142 4.85 -2.13 3.86
C GLU A 142 6.34 -2.11 3.52
N ARG A 143 6.70 -1.56 2.35
CA ARG A 143 8.09 -1.55 1.84
C ARG A 143 8.89 -0.35 2.29
N THR A 144 8.28 0.80 2.59
CA THR A 144 9.03 2.01 2.94
C THR A 144 9.92 1.81 4.17
N ALA A 145 11.16 2.30 4.09
CA ALA A 145 12.08 2.41 5.21
C ALA A 145 12.23 3.86 5.70
N SER A 146 11.51 4.80 5.08
CA SER A 146 11.48 6.21 5.47
C SER A 146 10.19 6.51 6.23
N VAL A 147 10.34 7.09 7.43
CA VAL A 147 9.23 7.56 8.28
C VAL A 147 8.46 8.67 7.58
N GLU A 148 9.16 9.56 6.90
CA GLU A 148 8.58 10.65 6.13
C GLU A 148 7.70 10.14 4.99
N ASN A 149 8.20 9.18 4.20
CA ASN A 149 7.41 8.56 3.14
C ASN A 149 6.24 7.76 3.70
N PHE A 150 6.43 7.11 4.85
CA PHE A 150 5.35 6.40 5.54
C PHE A 150 4.20 7.36 5.87
N VAL A 151 4.48 8.50 6.51
CA VAL A 151 3.46 9.51 6.85
C VAL A 151 2.73 10.01 5.61
N VAL A 152 3.47 10.35 4.53
CA VAL A 152 2.86 10.79 3.25
C VAL A 152 1.87 9.75 2.70
N LEU A 153 2.22 8.47 2.76
CA LEU A 153 1.37 7.40 2.22
C LEU A 153 0.15 7.13 3.12
N VAL A 154 0.35 7.03 4.44
CA VAL A 154 -0.75 6.70 5.37
C VAL A 154 -1.78 7.81 5.49
N ASP A 155 -1.39 9.07 5.31
CA ASP A 155 -2.33 10.21 5.37
C ASP A 155 -3.36 10.23 4.24
N ARG A 156 -3.11 9.49 3.15
CA ARG A 156 -4.09 9.26 2.06
C ARG A 156 -4.65 7.84 2.06
N PHE A 157 -4.41 7.08 3.13
CA PHE A 157 -4.74 5.67 3.23
C PHE A 157 -5.53 5.38 4.51
N GLU A 158 -6.82 5.66 4.52
CA GLU A 158 -7.68 5.26 5.63
C GLU A 158 -7.92 3.74 5.58
N PRO A 159 -7.58 2.98 6.65
CA PRO A 159 -7.69 1.53 6.64
C PRO A 159 -9.16 1.09 6.65
N LYS A 160 -9.59 0.35 5.63
CA LYS A 160 -10.97 -0.18 5.51
C LYS A 160 -11.04 -1.65 5.91
N HIS A 161 -9.95 -2.40 5.72
CA HIS A 161 -9.88 -3.83 5.99
C HIS A 161 -8.81 -4.16 7.04
N THR A 162 -8.92 -5.35 7.64
CA THR A 162 -7.93 -5.87 8.62
C THR A 162 -6.51 -5.83 8.06
N ASN A 163 -6.30 -6.22 6.79
CA ASN A 163 -4.99 -6.21 6.15
C ASN A 163 -4.39 -4.80 6.02
N ASP A 164 -5.22 -3.77 5.88
CA ASP A 164 -4.75 -2.38 5.82
C ASP A 164 -4.22 -1.94 7.20
N LYS A 165 -4.95 -2.28 8.26
CA LYS A 165 -4.51 -2.02 9.65
C LYS A 165 -3.21 -2.77 9.95
N ILE A 166 -3.14 -4.05 9.59
CA ILE A 166 -1.94 -4.89 9.76
C ILE A 166 -0.74 -4.24 9.06
N ALA A 167 -0.90 -3.79 7.82
CA ALA A 167 0.18 -3.14 7.06
C ALA A 167 0.70 -1.88 7.76
N ILE A 168 -0.19 -1.02 8.26
CA ILE A 168 0.16 0.19 9.02
C ILE A 168 0.91 -0.20 10.31
N LEU A 169 0.36 -1.11 11.12
CA LEU A 169 0.94 -1.51 12.41
C LEU A 169 2.30 -2.20 12.26
N ARG A 170 2.44 -3.11 11.28
CA ARG A 170 3.73 -3.75 10.94
C ARG A 170 4.78 -2.71 10.56
N SER A 171 4.38 -1.73 9.76
CA SER A 171 5.28 -0.68 9.28
C SER A 171 5.70 0.26 10.41
N LEU A 172 4.78 0.65 11.30
CA LEU A 172 5.07 1.42 12.52
C LEU A 172 6.08 0.68 13.41
N ARG A 173 5.84 -0.60 13.71
CA ARG A 173 6.78 -1.46 14.48
C ARG A 173 8.16 -1.47 13.84
N LYS A 174 8.22 -1.75 12.53
CA LYS A 174 9.48 -1.81 11.77
C LYS A 174 10.24 -0.49 11.83
N LEU A 175 9.57 0.64 11.57
CA LEU A 175 10.17 1.97 11.54
C LEU A 175 10.60 2.44 12.93
N ALA A 176 9.83 2.14 13.98
CA ALA A 176 10.23 2.39 15.36
C ALA A 176 11.54 1.67 15.71
N LEU A 177 11.62 0.38 15.43
CA LEU A 177 12.84 -0.42 15.64
C LEU A 177 14.03 0.09 14.82
N GLN A 178 13.81 0.56 13.59
CA GLN A 178 14.87 1.11 12.74
C GLN A 178 15.37 2.47 13.26
N SER A 179 14.46 3.38 13.62
CA SER A 179 14.79 4.72 14.13
C SER A 179 15.55 4.67 15.45
N ALA A 180 15.27 3.66 16.28
CA ALA A 180 15.96 3.43 17.53
C ALA A 180 17.33 2.77 17.38
N LYS A 181 17.76 2.27 16.21
CA LYS A 181 19.11 1.67 16.06
C LYS A 181 20.19 2.73 15.88
N LYS A 182 21.30 2.63 16.62
CA LYS A 182 22.52 3.44 16.38
C LYS A 182 23.41 2.79 15.30
N ARG A 183 24.04 3.59 14.42
CA ARG A 183 25.11 3.09 13.52
C ARG A 183 26.26 2.55 14.38
N ARG A 184 26.63 1.28 14.17
CA ARG A 184 27.67 0.54 14.92
C ARG A 184 28.98 1.35 15.03
N ALA A 185 29.37 1.72 16.24
CA ALA A 185 30.77 1.87 16.61
C ALA A 185 31.08 0.74 17.60
N LYS A 186 31.97 -0.17 17.18
CA LYS A 186 32.57 -1.32 17.91
C LYS A 186 31.93 -1.73 19.24
N GLY A 187 31.15 -2.82 19.20
CA GLY A 187 30.84 -3.65 20.37
C GLY A 187 29.63 -3.18 21.19
N LYS A 188 28.49 -3.89 21.02
CA LYS A 188 27.14 -3.68 21.59
C LYS A 188 26.31 -2.58 20.91
N SER A 189 25.21 -3.00 20.28
CA SER A 189 24.19 -2.11 19.71
C SER A 189 23.33 -1.58 20.86
N GLN A 190 23.47 -0.30 21.21
CA GLN A 190 22.53 0.42 22.07
C GLN A 190 21.52 1.21 21.21
N PHE A 191 20.35 1.52 21.80
CA PHE A 191 19.33 2.31 21.13
C PHE A 191 19.73 3.80 20.99
N SER A 192 19.13 4.53 20.05
CA SER A 192 19.36 5.95 19.76
C SER A 192 18.19 6.84 20.21
N VAL A 193 18.44 7.74 21.17
CA VAL A 193 17.42 8.68 21.71
C VAL A 193 16.92 9.60 20.61
N ILE A 194 17.87 10.24 19.91
CA ILE A 194 17.58 11.29 18.93
C ILE A 194 16.81 10.71 17.74
N GLY A 195 17.14 9.48 17.32
CA GLY A 195 16.46 8.81 16.23
C GLY A 195 15.00 8.50 16.56
N PHE A 196 14.75 7.92 17.73
CA PHE A 196 13.39 7.58 18.15
C PHE A 196 12.53 8.83 18.44
N SER A 197 13.09 9.87 19.05
CA SER A 197 12.38 11.13 19.25
C SER A 197 11.99 11.81 17.93
N SER A 198 12.89 11.80 16.94
CA SER A 198 12.58 12.29 15.59
C SER A 198 11.48 11.46 14.91
N PHE A 199 11.46 10.15 15.14
CA PHE A 199 10.39 9.27 14.66
C PHE A 199 9.03 9.65 15.24
N ILE A 200 8.91 9.79 16.57
CA ILE A 200 7.66 10.21 17.22
C ILE A 200 7.19 11.57 16.70
N LYS A 201 8.09 12.56 16.63
CA LYS A 201 7.77 13.90 16.12
C LYS A 201 7.25 13.89 14.68
N GLN A 202 7.75 13.00 13.83
CA GLN A 202 7.23 12.87 12.47
C GLN A 202 5.83 12.24 12.45
N LEU A 203 5.57 11.25 13.31
CA LEU A 203 4.23 10.65 13.41
C LEU A 203 3.18 11.63 13.95
N GLU A 204 3.55 12.56 14.83
CA GLU A 204 2.64 13.61 15.33
C GLU A 204 2.09 14.51 14.22
N SER A 205 2.74 14.56 13.05
CA SER A 205 2.26 15.31 11.88
C SER A 205 1.24 14.54 11.03
N SER A 206 1.04 13.25 11.30
CA SER A 206 0.10 12.37 10.60
C SER A 206 -1.35 12.80 10.89
N ARG A 207 -2.20 12.70 9.86
CA ARG A 207 -3.67 12.85 9.96
C ARG A 207 -4.39 11.51 9.99
N ASN A 208 -3.67 10.41 9.75
CA ASN A 208 -4.25 9.06 9.77
C ASN A 208 -4.69 8.63 11.19
N ASN A 209 -5.95 8.22 11.34
CA ASN A 209 -6.53 7.85 12.64
C ASN A 209 -5.84 6.64 13.29
N ALA A 210 -5.43 5.64 12.50
CA ALA A 210 -4.77 4.45 13.04
C ALA A 210 -3.39 4.80 13.63
N VAL A 211 -2.66 5.72 13.01
CA VAL A 211 -1.39 6.24 13.56
C VAL A 211 -1.65 7.04 14.84
N LEU A 212 -2.65 7.94 14.82
CA LEU A 212 -3.00 8.76 15.99
C LEU A 212 -3.42 7.90 17.18
N THR A 213 -4.19 6.83 16.95
CA THR A 213 -4.60 5.88 17.99
C THR A 213 -3.39 5.21 18.67
N VAL A 214 -2.38 4.82 17.89
CA VAL A 214 -1.14 4.26 18.44
C VAL A 214 -0.40 5.29 19.28
N LEU A 215 -0.31 6.54 18.82
CA LEU A 215 0.33 7.62 19.58
C LEU A 215 -0.40 7.91 20.89
N GLU A 216 -1.74 7.98 20.86
CA GLU A 216 -2.56 8.18 22.07
C GLU A 216 -2.35 7.05 23.09
N ASN A 217 -2.33 5.80 22.64
CA ASN A 217 -2.07 4.64 23.49
C ASN A 217 -0.65 4.70 24.09
N TYR A 218 0.36 5.03 23.28
CA TYR A 218 1.74 5.19 23.73
C TYR A 218 1.88 6.30 24.79
N VAL A 219 1.26 7.45 24.54
CA VAL A 219 1.26 8.60 25.47
C VAL A 219 0.53 8.24 26.76
N GLY A 220 -0.63 7.59 26.67
CA GLY A 220 -1.39 7.13 27.84
C GLY A 220 -0.63 6.13 28.71
N GLN A 221 0.06 5.15 28.09
CA GLN A 221 0.94 4.22 28.80
C GLN A 221 2.14 4.93 29.45
N SER A 222 2.70 5.91 28.74
CA SER A 222 3.78 6.75 29.25
C SER A 222 3.37 7.53 30.51
N TYR A 223 2.20 8.19 30.49
CA TYR A 223 1.66 8.89 31.67
C TYR A 223 1.40 7.95 32.85
N LYS A 224 0.80 6.78 32.60
CA LYS A 224 0.56 5.75 33.65
C LYS A 224 1.86 5.27 34.30
N ALA A 225 2.96 5.25 33.56
CA ALA A 225 4.29 4.93 34.07
C ALA A 225 4.97 6.11 34.81
N GLY A 226 4.25 7.21 35.05
CA GLY A 226 4.75 8.37 35.79
C GLY A 226 5.47 9.42 34.94
N ARG A 227 5.35 9.38 33.60
CA ARG A 227 5.89 10.45 32.75
C ARG A 227 5.04 11.71 32.85
N VAL A 228 5.69 12.86 33.00
CA VAL A 228 5.05 14.19 32.97
C VAL A 228 5.37 14.94 31.66
N SER A 229 6.38 14.48 30.91
CA SER A 229 6.84 15.10 29.65
C SER A 229 7.41 14.04 28.69
N LEU A 230 7.24 14.25 27.39
CA LEU A 230 7.87 13.49 26.30
C LEU A 230 9.32 13.96 26.00
N ASP A 231 9.92 14.79 26.87
CA ASP A 231 11.30 15.27 26.68
C ASP A 231 12.30 14.10 26.62
N PRO A 232 12.92 13.85 25.46
CA PRO A 232 13.80 12.70 25.25
C PRO A 232 15.10 12.75 26.07
N LYS A 233 15.40 13.87 26.75
CA LYS A 233 16.62 14.02 27.56
C LYS A 233 16.55 13.34 28.94
N VAL A 234 15.39 12.82 29.36
CA VAL A 234 15.17 12.45 30.77
C VAL A 234 15.23 10.93 31.03
N PHE A 235 15.05 10.03 30.05
CA PHE A 235 14.92 8.58 30.32
C PHE A 235 15.51 7.62 29.25
N GLU A 236 15.71 6.36 29.63
CA GLU A 236 16.26 5.28 28.80
C GLU A 236 15.34 4.90 27.63
N ILE A 237 15.91 4.86 26.43
CA ILE A 237 15.20 4.62 25.15
C ILE A 237 14.58 3.22 25.09
N SER A 238 15.16 2.25 25.82
CA SER A 238 14.65 0.89 25.87
C SER A 238 13.19 0.86 26.33
N ASP A 239 12.85 1.66 27.34
CA ASP A 239 11.52 1.65 27.93
C ASP A 239 10.49 2.33 27.03
N ASP A 240 10.91 3.39 26.33
CA ASP A 240 10.04 4.12 25.40
C ASP A 240 9.74 3.37 24.14
N LEU A 241 10.78 2.76 23.57
CA LEU A 241 10.60 1.86 22.45
C LEU A 241 9.68 0.70 22.87
N THR A 242 9.88 0.12 24.06
CA THR A 242 9.03 -0.96 24.58
C THR A 242 7.58 -0.53 24.70
N ARG A 243 7.29 0.61 25.35
CA ARG A 243 5.92 1.15 25.44
C ARG A 243 5.31 1.44 24.08
N PHE A 244 6.08 1.98 23.13
CA PHE A 244 5.55 2.22 21.79
C PHE A 244 5.21 0.91 21.08
N LEU A 245 6.05 -0.11 21.22
CA LEU A 245 5.79 -1.45 20.67
C LEU A 245 4.55 -2.08 21.31
N GLU A 246 4.38 -1.95 22.63
CA GLU A 246 3.17 -2.37 23.36
C GLU A 246 1.93 -1.59 22.88
N ALA A 247 2.05 -0.30 22.60
CA ALA A 247 0.96 0.51 22.04
C ALA A 247 0.56 0.02 20.65
N VAL A 248 1.53 -0.31 19.77
CA VAL A 248 1.26 -0.95 18.48
C VAL A 248 0.54 -2.29 18.67
N GLU A 249 0.96 -3.10 19.64
CA GLU A 249 0.38 -4.42 19.97
C GLU A 249 -0.96 -4.35 20.72
N THR A 250 -1.38 -3.19 21.21
CA THR A 250 -2.66 -3.06 21.93
C THR A 250 -3.70 -2.29 21.14
N SER A 251 -3.28 -1.60 20.07
CA SER A 251 -4.16 -0.78 19.23
C SER A 251 -5.11 -1.60 18.34
N ASP A 252 -4.83 -2.88 18.07
CA ASP A 252 -5.79 -3.78 17.42
C ASP A 252 -5.56 -5.25 17.75
N LYS A 253 -6.17 -5.74 18.83
CA LYS A 253 -6.07 -7.15 19.27
C LYS A 253 -6.51 -8.17 18.21
N SER A 254 -7.44 -7.80 17.32
CA SER A 254 -7.98 -8.71 16.30
C SER A 254 -7.01 -8.92 15.13
N SER A 255 -6.27 -7.89 14.76
CA SER A 255 -5.25 -7.91 13.69
C SER A 255 -3.94 -8.60 14.11
N ILE A 256 -3.76 -8.87 15.42
CA ILE A 256 -2.48 -9.30 16.00
C ILE A 256 -2.26 -10.81 16.03
N GLN A 257 -3.32 -11.62 16.01
CA GLN A 257 -3.17 -13.08 15.88
C GLN A 257 -2.45 -13.50 14.58
N GLN A 258 -2.34 -12.60 13.60
CA GLN A 258 -1.62 -12.79 12.33
C GLN A 258 -0.28 -12.04 12.26
N LEU A 259 0.13 -11.35 13.33
CA LEU A 259 1.39 -10.58 13.42
C LEU A 259 2.56 -11.40 13.98
N LEU A 260 2.26 -12.52 14.63
CA LEU A 260 3.19 -13.52 15.19
C LEU A 260 3.22 -14.77 14.30
#